data_AF-A0AAJ6EWI0-F1
#
_entry.id   AF-A0AAJ6EWI0-F1
#
_cell.length_a   1.000
_cell.length_b   1.000
_cell.length_c   1.000
_cell.angle_alpha   90.00
_cell.angle_beta   90.00
_cell.angle_gamma   90.00
#
_symmetry.space_group_name_H-M   'P 1'
#
loop_
_entity.id
_entity.type
_entity.pdbx_description
1 polymer ?
#
loop_
_entity_poly.entity_id
_entity_poly.type
_entity_poly.pdbx_seq_one_letter_code
_entity_poly.pdbx_strand_id
1 'polypeptide(L)'
;MTSTDQQALHLALELARSPALARAIRDRPLPSGVLTLIRIAAGSHKPLSDATRLTGEDAEAVKAAAELFLQQNLLQANGNHYRTLGVSATASRETLAEHVRWLMKWLHPDRDRAAWDSAFSQRVLDAWHELKDPERRARYDRSLSATSVAPMARRPRQQRRWLKSRLRRVAITGKSGDRIRRSQVLIALLVFTAGTTIVLLSDEIIPPLIVRFFRIGHD
;
A
#
# COMPACT_ATOMS: atom_id res chain seq x y z
N MET A 1 -18.78 -4.68 13.18
CA MET A 1 -17.32 -4.98 13.24
C MET A 1 -16.99 -5.39 14.68
N THR A 2 -16.31 -6.51 14.90
CA THR A 2 -15.99 -6.99 16.27
C THR A 2 -14.80 -6.24 16.86
N SER A 3 -14.62 -6.22 18.19
CA SER A 3 -13.45 -5.59 18.83
C SER A 3 -12.13 -6.16 18.29
N THR A 4 -12.10 -7.47 18.03
CA THR A 4 -10.98 -8.17 17.40
C THR A 4 -10.69 -7.66 15.98
N ASP A 5 -11.71 -7.30 15.20
CA ASP A 5 -11.53 -6.76 13.84
C ASP A 5 -11.01 -5.31 13.83
N GLN A 6 -11.21 -4.57 14.93
CA GLN A 6 -10.87 -3.15 15.04
C GLN A 6 -9.38 -2.92 15.30
N GLN A 7 -8.65 -3.90 15.87
CA GLN A 7 -7.26 -3.72 16.27
C GLN A 7 -6.35 -3.32 15.10
N ALA A 8 -6.40 -4.06 13.98
CA ALA A 8 -5.61 -3.72 12.80
C ALA A 8 -6.02 -2.37 12.21
N LEU A 9 -7.31 -2.00 12.25
CA LEU A 9 -7.80 -0.71 11.76
C LEU A 9 -7.22 0.47 12.56
N HIS A 10 -7.27 0.42 13.89
CA HIS A 10 -6.70 1.47 14.72
C HIS A 10 -5.18 1.62 14.49
N LEU A 11 -4.45 0.50 14.40
CA LEU A 11 -3.01 0.53 14.08
C LEU A 11 -2.72 1.09 12.68
N ALA A 12 -3.58 0.81 11.69
CA ALA A 12 -3.43 1.37 10.35
C ALA A 12 -3.61 2.90 10.35
N LEU A 13 -4.62 3.41 11.07
CA LEU A 13 -4.84 4.85 11.21
C LEU A 13 -3.72 5.53 12.00
N GLU A 14 -3.23 4.90 13.06
CA GLU A 14 -2.09 5.40 13.84
C GLU A 14 -0.82 5.45 12.98
N LEU A 15 -0.56 4.40 12.19
CA LEU A 15 0.55 4.36 11.24
C LEU A 15 0.44 5.47 10.19
N ALA A 16 -0.76 5.76 9.68
CA ALA A 16 -0.98 6.84 8.71
C ALA A 16 -0.63 8.22 9.30
N ARG A 17 -0.95 8.43 10.59
CA ARG A 17 -0.56 9.65 11.32
C ARG A 17 0.91 9.68 11.72
N SER A 18 1.56 8.52 11.87
CA SER A 18 2.93 8.39 12.35
C SER A 18 3.70 7.29 11.60
N PRO A 19 4.23 7.57 10.40
CA PRO A 19 4.91 6.57 9.56
C PRO A 19 6.12 5.88 10.21
N ALA A 20 6.75 6.53 11.21
CA ALA A 20 7.85 5.96 11.98
C ALA A 20 7.47 4.65 12.72
N LEU A 21 6.19 4.45 13.01
CA LEU A 21 5.68 3.24 13.67
C LEU A 21 5.76 1.98 12.79
N ALA A 22 5.95 2.11 11.48
CA ALA A 22 5.99 0.99 10.55
C ALA A 22 6.97 -0.11 10.99
N ARG A 23 8.14 0.27 11.53
CA ARG A 23 9.13 -0.70 12.00
C ARG A 23 8.66 -1.41 13.27
N ALA A 24 8.16 -0.67 14.24
CA ALA A 24 7.67 -1.23 15.50
C ALA A 24 6.50 -2.20 15.29
N ILE A 25 5.59 -1.89 14.36
CA ILE A 25 4.47 -2.78 14.00
C ILE A 25 4.99 -4.07 13.33
N ARG A 26 6.02 -3.97 12.47
CA ARG A 26 6.63 -5.13 11.81
C ARG A 26 7.26 -6.12 12.78
N ASP A 27 7.87 -5.62 13.84
CA ASP A 27 8.60 -6.44 14.81
C ASP A 27 7.67 -7.12 15.83
N ARG A 28 6.39 -6.75 15.86
CA ARG A 28 5.34 -7.34 16.71
C ARG A 28 4.55 -8.44 15.99
N PRO A 29 3.83 -9.31 16.73
CA PRO A 29 2.86 -10.24 16.14
C PRO A 29 1.84 -9.51 15.26
N LEU A 30 1.30 -10.22 14.26
CA LEU A 30 0.24 -9.68 13.43
C LEU A 30 -0.97 -9.32 14.30
N PRO A 31 -1.53 -8.10 14.18
CA PRO A 31 -2.75 -7.75 14.88
C PRO A 31 -3.93 -8.56 14.33
N SER A 32 -4.98 -8.71 15.13
CA SER A 32 -6.23 -9.28 14.65
C SER A 32 -6.97 -8.30 13.73
N GLY A 33 -7.81 -8.83 12.83
CA GLY A 33 -8.58 -7.99 11.90
C GLY A 33 -7.87 -7.61 10.60
N VAL A 34 -6.70 -8.20 10.29
CA VAL A 34 -5.96 -7.90 9.05
C VAL A 34 -6.78 -8.19 7.79
N LEU A 35 -7.62 -9.23 7.79
CA LEU A 35 -8.54 -9.51 6.67
C LEU A 35 -9.47 -8.33 6.35
N THR A 36 -9.91 -7.60 7.38
CA THR A 36 -10.74 -6.40 7.23
C THR A 36 -9.98 -5.32 6.46
N LEU A 37 -8.71 -5.07 6.79
CA LEU A 37 -7.87 -4.13 6.05
C LEU A 37 -7.68 -4.55 4.58
N ILE A 38 -7.44 -5.84 4.32
CA ILE A 38 -7.29 -6.35 2.95
C ILE A 38 -8.59 -6.12 2.16
N ARG A 39 -9.75 -6.40 2.77
CA ARG A 39 -11.06 -6.17 2.13
C ARG A 39 -11.32 -4.69 1.86
N ILE A 40 -10.97 -3.80 2.79
CA ILE A 40 -11.06 -2.35 2.62
C ILE A 40 -10.20 -1.89 1.45
N ALA A 41 -8.91 -2.27 1.43
CA ALA A 41 -7.99 -1.93 0.34
C ALA A 41 -8.46 -2.48 -1.02
N ALA A 42 -9.02 -3.69 -1.04
CA ALA A 42 -9.60 -4.29 -2.24
C ALA A 42 -10.89 -3.59 -2.73
N GLY A 43 -11.45 -2.65 -1.97
CA GLY A 43 -12.65 -1.88 -2.33
C GLY A 43 -13.96 -2.52 -1.89
N SER A 44 -13.97 -3.33 -0.84
CA SER A 44 -15.21 -3.87 -0.27
C SER A 44 -16.00 -2.78 0.46
N HIS A 45 -17.25 -2.54 0.03
CA HIS A 45 -18.08 -1.44 0.54
C HIS A 45 -18.46 -1.59 2.02
N LYS A 46 -18.92 -2.77 2.45
CA LYS A 46 -19.40 -2.99 3.82
C LYS A 46 -18.31 -2.77 4.89
N PRO A 47 -17.12 -3.40 4.81
CA PRO A 47 -16.05 -3.15 5.77
C PRO A 47 -15.59 -1.68 5.82
N LEU A 48 -15.58 -1.00 4.68
CA LEU A 48 -15.21 0.41 4.60
C LEU A 48 -16.26 1.30 5.28
N SER A 49 -17.54 1.09 4.99
CA SER A 49 -18.64 1.82 5.65
C SER A 49 -18.68 1.60 7.16
N ASP A 50 -18.48 0.35 7.60
CA ASP A 50 -18.41 0.00 9.03
C ASP A 50 -17.21 0.70 9.71
N ALA A 51 -16.05 0.77 9.03
CA ALA A 51 -14.85 1.43 9.53
C ALA A 51 -15.02 2.95 9.64
N THR A 52 -15.51 3.62 8.59
CA THR A 52 -15.80 5.06 8.59
C THR A 52 -16.77 5.44 9.71
N ARG A 53 -17.84 4.65 9.90
CA ARG A 53 -18.81 4.90 10.98
C ARG A 53 -18.19 4.74 12.36
N LEU A 54 -17.32 3.75 12.53
CA LEU A 54 -16.67 3.48 13.80
C LEU A 54 -15.66 4.56 14.18
N THR A 55 -14.85 5.00 13.22
CA THR A 55 -13.70 5.88 13.50
C THR A 55 -14.01 7.36 13.31
N GLY A 56 -15.09 7.69 12.59
CA GLY A 56 -15.42 9.06 12.18
C GLY A 56 -14.51 9.60 11.06
N GLU A 57 -13.65 8.76 10.50
CA GLU A 57 -12.68 9.13 9.47
C GLU A 57 -13.31 9.00 8.07
N ASP A 58 -12.89 9.85 7.14
CA ASP A 58 -13.32 9.78 5.75
C ASP A 58 -12.97 8.44 5.08
N ALA A 59 -13.81 7.99 4.14
CA ALA A 59 -13.64 6.71 3.46
C ALA A 59 -12.32 6.60 2.69
N GLU A 60 -11.85 7.70 2.09
CA GLU A 60 -10.58 7.75 1.39
C GLU A 60 -9.41 7.64 2.38
N ALA A 61 -9.48 8.32 3.52
CA ALA A 61 -8.49 8.25 4.58
C ALA A 61 -8.38 6.84 5.17
N VAL A 62 -9.51 6.18 5.46
CA VAL A 62 -9.55 4.80 5.96
C VAL A 62 -8.93 3.83 4.94
N LYS A 63 -9.26 4.00 3.66
CA LYS A 63 -8.70 3.17 2.59
C LYS A 63 -7.20 3.39 2.43
N ALA A 64 -6.74 4.65 2.43
CA ALA A 64 -5.32 4.98 2.35
C ALA A 64 -4.53 4.41 3.52
N ALA A 65 -5.06 4.49 4.75
CA ALA A 65 -4.45 3.90 5.94
C ALA A 65 -4.34 2.36 5.81
N ALA A 66 -5.38 1.70 5.33
CA ALA A 66 -5.36 0.26 5.07
C ALA A 66 -4.29 -0.10 4.01
N GLU A 67 -4.26 0.59 2.87
CA GLU A 67 -3.26 0.36 1.82
C GLU A 67 -1.83 0.56 2.35
N LEU A 68 -1.59 1.64 3.09
CA LEU A 68 -0.29 1.94 3.70
C LEU A 68 0.16 0.82 4.66
N PHE A 69 -0.75 0.35 5.53
CA PHE A 69 -0.46 -0.75 6.44
C PHE A 69 -0.04 -2.01 5.68
N LEU A 70 -0.79 -2.41 4.65
CA LEU A 70 -0.51 -3.61 3.87
C LEU A 70 0.85 -3.52 3.16
N GLN A 71 1.13 -2.38 2.51
CA GLN A 71 2.40 -2.14 1.81
C GLN A 71 3.60 -2.15 2.76
N GLN A 72 3.50 -1.43 3.88
CA GLN A 72 4.62 -1.22 4.79
C GLN A 72 4.83 -2.36 5.79
N ASN A 73 3.80 -3.16 6.10
CA ASN A 73 3.90 -4.17 7.16
C ASN A 73 3.80 -5.61 6.69
N LEU A 74 3.09 -5.90 5.59
CA LEU A 74 2.89 -7.27 5.09
C LEU A 74 3.83 -7.57 3.92
N LEU A 75 3.92 -6.65 2.97
CA LEU A 75 4.53 -6.92 1.66
C LEU A 75 6.03 -6.61 1.62
N GLN A 76 6.77 -7.03 2.64
CA GLN A 76 8.23 -6.82 2.73
C GLN A 76 9.00 -7.80 1.83
N ALA A 77 10.12 -7.35 1.27
CA ALA A 77 10.94 -8.17 0.35
C ALA A 77 11.48 -9.46 0.99
N ASN A 78 11.80 -9.41 2.28
CA ASN A 78 12.32 -10.54 3.05
C ASN A 78 11.37 -10.94 4.20
N GLY A 79 10.07 -10.67 4.03
CA GLY A 79 9.06 -10.97 5.05
C GLY A 79 8.79 -12.47 5.22
N ASN A 80 8.30 -12.84 6.40
CA ASN A 80 7.74 -14.17 6.64
C ASN A 80 6.48 -14.36 5.77
N HIS A 81 6.33 -15.52 5.12
CA HIS A 81 5.19 -15.85 4.25
C HIS A 81 3.84 -15.73 4.96
N TYR A 82 3.73 -16.11 6.24
CA TYR A 82 2.52 -15.91 7.03
C TYR A 82 2.17 -14.43 7.18
N ARG A 83 3.20 -13.60 7.43
CA ARG A 83 3.05 -12.15 7.51
C ARG A 83 2.66 -11.55 6.16
N THR A 84 3.27 -12.01 5.08
CA THR A 84 2.92 -11.58 3.71
C THR A 84 1.47 -11.85 3.36
N LEU A 85 0.90 -12.97 3.81
CA LEU A 85 -0.51 -13.28 3.61
C LEU A 85 -1.44 -12.64 4.67
N GLY A 86 -0.90 -12.01 5.71
CA GLY A 86 -1.68 -11.41 6.78
C GLY A 86 -2.37 -12.44 7.69
N VAL A 87 -1.81 -13.64 7.83
CA VAL A 87 -2.41 -14.76 8.59
C VAL A 87 -1.49 -15.24 9.72
N SER A 88 -2.09 -15.90 10.72
CA SER A 88 -1.36 -16.65 11.75
C SER A 88 -0.69 -17.91 11.17
N ALA A 89 0.40 -18.36 11.79
CA ALA A 89 1.04 -19.65 11.48
C ALA A 89 0.11 -20.86 11.72
N THR A 90 -0.94 -20.71 12.53
CA THR A 90 -1.96 -21.75 12.78
C THR A 90 -3.18 -21.66 11.85
N ALA A 91 -3.20 -20.72 10.91
CA ALA A 91 -4.37 -20.50 10.05
C ALA A 91 -4.65 -21.70 9.12
N SER A 92 -5.94 -21.99 8.92
CA SER A 92 -6.38 -23.08 8.03
C SER A 92 -6.13 -22.75 6.56
N ARG A 93 -6.16 -23.76 5.69
CA ARG A 93 -5.96 -23.57 4.24
C ARG A 93 -7.04 -22.67 3.64
N GLU A 94 -8.27 -22.76 4.14
CA GLU A 94 -9.40 -21.93 3.73
C GLU A 94 -9.15 -20.47 4.08
N THR A 95 -8.66 -20.19 5.29
CA THR A 95 -8.27 -18.83 5.69
C THR A 95 -7.15 -18.27 4.82
N LEU A 96 -6.13 -19.08 4.50
CA LEU A 96 -5.06 -18.67 3.59
C LEU A 96 -5.62 -18.33 2.20
N ALA A 97 -6.46 -19.19 1.63
CA ALA A 97 -7.05 -18.99 0.33
C ALA A 97 -7.91 -17.72 0.28
N GLU A 98 -8.66 -17.44 1.35
CA GLU A 98 -9.45 -16.23 1.46
C GLU A 98 -8.58 -14.97 1.44
N HIS A 99 -7.51 -14.93 2.23
CA HIS A 99 -6.61 -13.77 2.28
C HIS A 99 -5.95 -13.54 0.93
N VAL A 100 -5.46 -14.60 0.29
CA VAL A 100 -4.84 -14.52 -1.05
C VAL A 100 -5.84 -13.99 -2.08
N ARG A 101 -7.09 -14.45 -2.07
CA ARG A 101 -8.13 -13.97 -2.99
C ARG A 101 -8.34 -12.46 -2.86
N TRP A 102 -8.43 -11.94 -1.63
CA TRP A 102 -8.63 -10.51 -1.41
C TRP A 102 -7.37 -9.68 -1.72
N LEU A 103 -6.18 -10.19 -1.39
CA LEU A 103 -4.91 -9.54 -1.75
C LEU A 103 -4.74 -9.44 -3.27
N MET A 104 -5.04 -10.51 -4.01
CA MET A 104 -4.95 -10.48 -5.48
C MET A 104 -6.01 -9.58 -6.11
N LYS A 105 -7.20 -9.46 -5.50
CA LYS A 105 -8.21 -8.48 -5.93
C LYS A 105 -7.75 -7.04 -5.73
N TRP A 106 -6.98 -6.78 -4.68
CA TRP A 106 -6.39 -5.47 -4.42
C TRP A 106 -5.24 -5.16 -5.40
N LEU A 107 -4.32 -6.11 -5.61
CA LEU A 107 -3.08 -5.94 -6.39
C LEU A 107 -3.23 -6.18 -7.91
N HIS A 108 -4.46 -6.21 -8.44
CA HIS A 108 -4.69 -6.54 -9.86
C HIS A 108 -4.09 -5.47 -10.81
N PRO A 109 -3.30 -5.85 -11.84
CA PRO A 109 -2.60 -4.92 -12.72
C PRO A 109 -3.53 -4.07 -13.61
N ASP A 110 -4.77 -4.51 -13.86
CA ASP A 110 -5.76 -3.73 -14.63
C ASP A 110 -6.25 -2.47 -13.91
N ARG A 111 -5.91 -2.30 -12.63
CA ARG A 111 -6.08 -1.02 -11.95
C ARG A 111 -4.81 -0.23 -12.29
N ASP A 112 -4.93 0.91 -12.97
CA ASP A 112 -3.82 1.81 -13.37
C ASP A 112 -2.90 2.17 -12.19
N ARG A 113 -2.03 1.23 -11.82
CA ARG A 113 -1.18 1.32 -10.64
C ARG A 113 0.21 0.82 -10.98
N ALA A 114 1.17 1.44 -10.31
CA ALA A 114 2.57 1.44 -10.71
C ALA A 114 3.26 0.08 -10.54
N ALA A 115 4.46 -0.04 -11.11
CA ALA A 115 5.25 -1.28 -11.18
C ALA A 115 5.48 -2.01 -9.85
N TRP A 116 5.32 -1.33 -8.71
CA TRP A 116 5.42 -1.94 -7.38
C TRP A 116 4.34 -3.00 -7.11
N ASP A 117 3.17 -2.91 -7.74
CA ASP A 117 2.08 -3.90 -7.59
C ASP A 117 2.43 -5.28 -8.15
N SER A 118 3.26 -5.34 -9.19
CA SER A 118 3.76 -6.61 -9.74
C SER A 118 4.69 -7.32 -8.74
N ALA A 119 5.58 -6.57 -8.09
CA ALA A 119 6.48 -7.12 -7.07
C ALA A 119 5.71 -7.61 -5.84
N PHE A 120 4.66 -6.88 -5.43
CA PHE A 120 3.80 -7.28 -4.32
C PHE A 120 2.96 -8.51 -4.65
N SER A 121 2.34 -8.55 -5.84
CA SER A 121 1.60 -9.71 -6.32
C SER A 121 2.47 -10.96 -6.32
N GLN A 122 3.71 -10.84 -6.80
CA GLN A 122 4.63 -11.95 -6.83
C GLN A 122 4.95 -12.47 -5.42
N ARG A 123 5.16 -11.59 -4.43
CA ARG A 123 5.38 -11.99 -3.03
C ARG A 123 4.19 -12.74 -2.45
N VAL A 124 2.97 -12.28 -2.72
CA VAL A 124 1.73 -12.95 -2.28
C VAL A 124 1.62 -14.34 -2.91
N LEU A 125 1.87 -14.45 -4.22
CA LEU A 125 1.84 -15.74 -4.91
C LEU A 125 2.91 -16.69 -4.39
N ASP A 126 4.15 -16.22 -4.19
CA ASP A 126 5.24 -17.05 -3.67
C ASP A 126 4.90 -17.57 -2.26
N ALA A 127 4.36 -16.71 -1.38
CA ALA A 127 3.91 -17.12 -0.05
C ALA A 127 2.76 -18.14 -0.12
N TRP A 128 1.77 -17.94 -1.00
CA TRP A 128 0.69 -18.90 -1.22
C TRP A 128 1.22 -20.25 -1.73
N HIS A 129 2.17 -20.24 -2.66
CA HIS A 129 2.77 -21.45 -3.20
C HIS A 129 3.50 -22.28 -2.15
N GLU A 130 4.16 -21.62 -1.20
CA GLU A 130 4.84 -22.29 -0.10
C GLU A 130 3.86 -22.84 0.95
N LEU A 131 2.81 -22.09 1.29
CA LEU A 131 1.96 -22.39 2.45
C LEU A 131 0.71 -23.24 2.14
N LYS A 132 0.24 -23.29 0.89
CA LYS A 132 -0.99 -24.02 0.53
C LYS A 132 -0.87 -25.54 0.59
N ASP A 133 0.35 -26.03 0.48
CA ASP A 133 0.71 -27.44 0.43
C ASP A 133 1.24 -27.84 1.81
N PRO A 134 0.60 -28.82 2.51
CA PRO A 134 0.97 -29.14 3.89
C PRO A 134 2.44 -29.54 4.07
N GLU A 135 3.02 -30.22 3.08
CA GLU A 135 4.39 -30.70 3.14
C GLU A 135 5.40 -29.56 2.95
N ARG A 136 5.14 -28.65 1.99
CA ARG A 136 5.92 -27.41 1.83
C ARG A 136 5.82 -26.53 3.07
N ARG A 137 4.60 -26.33 3.60
CA ARG A 137 4.36 -25.56 4.82
C ARG A 137 5.16 -26.13 6.01
N ALA A 138 5.13 -27.44 6.22
CA ALA A 138 5.90 -28.09 7.29
C ALA A 138 7.43 -27.95 7.10
N ARG A 139 7.94 -27.97 5.87
CA ARG A 139 9.35 -27.67 5.60
C ARG A 139 9.68 -26.20 5.90
N TYR A 140 8.80 -25.29 5.50
CA TYR A 140 8.94 -23.87 5.76
C TYR A 140 8.98 -23.57 7.27
N ASP A 141 8.07 -24.15 8.05
CA ASP A 141 8.00 -23.98 9.51
C ASP A 141 9.27 -24.49 10.22
N ARG A 142 9.82 -25.62 9.76
CA ARG A 142 11.12 -26.12 10.25
C ARG A 142 12.27 -25.14 9.94
N SER A 143 12.26 -24.52 8.76
CA SER A 143 13.29 -23.54 8.37
C SER A 143 13.26 -22.26 9.23
N LEU A 144 12.07 -21.82 9.65
CA LEU A 144 11.91 -20.68 10.57
C LEU A 144 12.47 -20.98 11.96
N SER A 145 12.25 -22.21 12.43
CA SER A 145 12.75 -22.68 13.74
C SER A 145 14.28 -22.80 13.74
N ALA A 146 14.87 -23.40 12.71
CA ALA A 146 16.32 -23.54 12.58
C ALA A 146 17.05 -22.18 12.48
N THR A 147 16.43 -21.20 11.82
CA THR A 147 16.97 -19.84 11.73
C THR A 147 17.00 -19.12 13.07
N SER A 148 16.07 -19.44 13.98
CA SER A 148 15.99 -18.83 15.30
C SER A 148 17.02 -19.40 16.29
N VAL A 149 17.62 -20.56 15.97
CA VAL A 149 18.57 -21.29 16.83
C VAL A 149 20.03 -21.17 16.35
N ALA A 150 20.28 -20.76 15.11
CA ALA A 150 21.64 -20.69 14.56
C ALA A 150 22.39 -19.38 14.95
N PRO A 151 23.67 -19.45 15.39
CA PRO A 151 24.52 -18.27 15.45
C PRO A 151 24.73 -17.71 14.03
N MET A 152 24.77 -16.39 13.91
CA MET A 152 24.75 -15.60 12.68
C MET A 152 25.86 -15.98 11.67
N ALA A 153 25.67 -17.07 10.93
CA ALA A 153 26.45 -17.44 9.76
C ALA A 153 25.62 -17.23 8.50
N ARG A 154 26.21 -16.45 7.58
CA ARG A 154 25.65 -15.88 6.33
C ARG A 154 24.71 -16.84 5.57
N ARG A 155 23.46 -16.40 5.39
CA ARG A 155 22.38 -17.12 4.68
C ARG A 155 22.74 -17.45 3.21
N PRO A 156 22.58 -18.70 2.72
CA PRO A 156 22.75 -19.03 1.31
C PRO A 156 21.57 -18.55 0.44
N ARG A 157 21.89 -17.95 -0.72
CA ARG A 157 20.98 -17.46 -1.76
C ARG A 157 20.24 -18.58 -2.53
N GLN A 158 19.42 -19.39 -1.87
CA GLN A 158 18.72 -20.52 -2.51
C GLN A 158 17.33 -20.20 -3.13
N GLN A 159 17.05 -18.96 -3.53
CA GLN A 159 15.74 -18.58 -4.10
C GLN A 159 15.85 -17.90 -5.47
N ARG A 160 16.59 -18.50 -6.41
CA ARG A 160 16.61 -18.09 -7.84
C ARG A 160 16.38 -19.24 -8.84
N ARG A 161 15.99 -20.44 -8.38
CA ARG A 161 15.88 -21.62 -9.25
C ARG A 161 14.46 -21.94 -9.73
N TRP A 162 13.41 -21.39 -9.11
CA TRP A 162 12.01 -21.71 -9.49
C TRP A 162 11.35 -20.67 -10.42
N LEU A 163 11.89 -19.46 -10.53
CA LEU A 163 11.31 -18.37 -11.33
C LEU A 163 11.43 -18.57 -12.86
N LYS A 164 12.37 -19.42 -13.32
CA LYS A 164 12.59 -19.63 -14.77
C LYS A 164 11.56 -20.53 -15.44
N SER A 165 10.76 -21.28 -14.68
CA SER A 165 9.85 -22.29 -15.22
C SER A 165 8.48 -21.74 -15.64
N ARG A 166 8.14 -20.50 -15.27
CA ARG A 166 6.75 -20.00 -15.37
C ARG A 166 6.54 -18.78 -16.27
N LEU A 167 7.60 -18.16 -16.79
CA LEU A 167 7.48 -17.12 -17.84
C LEU A 167 7.48 -17.66 -19.28
N ARG A 168 7.46 -18.99 -19.47
CA ARG A 168 7.31 -19.63 -20.80
C ARG A 168 5.86 -19.94 -21.20
N ARG A 169 4.86 -19.63 -20.38
CA ARG A 169 3.44 -19.94 -20.67
C ARG A 169 2.50 -18.73 -20.79
N VAL A 170 3.03 -17.51 -20.78
CA VAL A 170 2.25 -16.28 -21.11
C VAL A 170 2.86 -15.60 -22.34
N ALA A 171 3.11 -16.40 -23.37
CA ALA A 171 3.64 -15.94 -24.66
C ALA A 171 2.89 -16.64 -25.81
N ILE A 172 1.56 -16.44 -25.84
CA ILE A 172 0.62 -16.76 -26.93
C ILE A 172 -0.53 -15.78 -26.64
N THR A 173 -0.85 -14.70 -27.35
CA THR A 173 -0.83 -14.34 -28.77
C THR A 173 -0.81 -12.81 -28.90
N GLY A 174 -0.08 -12.25 -29.87
CA GLY A 174 -0.14 -10.82 -30.17
C GLY A 174 1.06 -10.32 -30.99
N LYS A 175 1.28 -10.92 -32.16
CA LYS A 175 2.24 -10.41 -33.15
C LYS A 175 1.46 -9.67 -34.22
N SER A 176 1.41 -8.34 -34.12
CA SER A 176 1.25 -7.44 -35.26
C SER A 176 1.89 -6.10 -34.85
N GLY A 177 2.84 -5.67 -35.66
CA GLY A 177 3.81 -4.65 -35.30
C GLY A 177 3.25 -3.25 -35.19
N ASP A 178 3.95 -2.41 -34.44
CA ASP A 178 4.27 -1.12 -34.99
C ASP A 178 5.65 -0.63 -34.55
N ARG A 179 6.33 -0.02 -35.51
CA ARG A 179 7.74 0.35 -35.47
C ARG A 179 7.81 1.85 -35.21
N ILE A 180 7.68 2.32 -33.97
CA ILE A 180 7.76 3.77 -33.68
C ILE A 180 8.70 4.07 -32.51
N ARG A 181 9.94 4.40 -32.93
CA ARG A 181 10.80 5.51 -32.50
C ARG A 181 10.78 5.96 -31.03
N ARG A 182 11.98 5.82 -30.43
CA ARG A 182 12.58 6.66 -29.39
C ARG A 182 12.11 8.12 -29.46
N SER A 183 11.54 8.64 -28.37
CA SER A 183 11.69 10.05 -27.97
C SER A 183 11.25 10.25 -26.53
N GLN A 184 12.19 10.82 -25.76
CA GLN A 184 12.07 11.63 -24.56
C GLN A 184 10.68 11.91 -24.00
N VAL A 185 10.51 11.68 -22.69
CA VAL A 185 9.71 12.57 -21.83
C VAL A 185 10.44 12.72 -20.50
N LEU A 186 11.22 13.81 -20.43
CA LEU A 186 11.51 14.52 -19.19
C LEU A 186 10.20 15.15 -18.67
N ILE A 187 10.19 15.54 -17.38
CA ILE A 187 9.23 16.46 -16.70
C ILE A 187 8.03 15.68 -16.09
N ALA A 188 7.62 15.85 -14.83
CA ALA A 188 7.64 17.04 -13.99
C ALA A 188 7.82 16.70 -12.49
N LEU A 189 8.79 17.34 -11.84
CA LEU A 189 8.88 17.46 -10.39
C LEU A 189 9.09 18.95 -10.12
N LEU A 190 8.02 19.74 -10.18
CA LEU A 190 8.06 21.19 -9.98
C LEU A 190 6.66 21.77 -9.74
N VAL A 191 6.09 21.54 -8.56
CA VAL A 191 5.12 22.46 -7.95
C VAL A 191 5.26 22.34 -6.43
N PHE A 192 6.17 23.10 -5.82
CA PHE A 192 5.96 23.77 -4.52
C PHE A 192 7.22 24.55 -4.10
N THR A 193 7.44 25.75 -4.65
CA THR A 193 8.17 26.87 -4.00
C THR A 193 8.32 28.01 -5.01
N ALA A 194 7.35 28.92 -5.07
CA ALA A 194 7.49 30.32 -5.50
C ALA A 194 6.10 30.92 -5.79
N GLY A 195 5.19 30.85 -4.81
CA GLY A 195 3.89 31.53 -4.85
C GLY A 195 3.82 32.70 -3.86
N THR A 196 4.97 33.19 -3.40
CA THR A 196 5.09 34.24 -2.39
C THR A 196 6.32 35.09 -2.69
N THR A 197 6.22 35.95 -3.71
CA THR A 197 6.93 37.23 -3.87
C THR A 197 6.68 37.73 -5.28
N ILE A 198 5.96 38.84 -5.41
CA ILE A 198 5.91 39.85 -6.50
C ILE A 198 4.46 40.34 -6.60
N VAL A 199 4.06 41.14 -5.62
CA VAL A 199 3.22 42.35 -5.77
C VAL A 199 3.51 43.11 -4.48
N LEU A 200 4.45 44.05 -4.50
CA LEU A 200 4.67 45.13 -3.52
C LEU A 200 6.01 45.81 -3.86
N LEU A 201 6.04 46.62 -4.92
CA LEU A 201 6.90 47.80 -4.98
C LEU A 201 6.47 48.65 -6.17
N SER A 202 5.65 49.68 -5.91
CA SER A 202 5.60 50.96 -6.61
C SER A 202 4.37 51.72 -6.08
N ASP A 203 4.50 52.36 -4.93
CA ASP A 203 3.60 53.43 -4.51
C ASP A 203 4.38 54.40 -3.61
N GLU A 204 5.10 55.31 -4.27
CA GLU A 204 5.46 56.62 -3.71
C GLU A 204 5.35 57.65 -4.83
N ILE A 205 4.16 58.19 -5.09
CA ILE A 205 3.98 59.62 -5.46
C ILE A 205 2.61 60.09 -4.93
N ILE A 206 2.66 60.99 -3.94
CA ILE A 206 1.60 61.82 -3.34
C ILE A 206 2.05 63.28 -3.60
N PRO A 207 1.25 64.38 -3.63
CA PRO A 207 -0.18 64.67 -3.97
C PRO A 207 -0.24 66.02 -4.81
N PRO A 208 -1.16 67.02 -4.68
CA PRO A 208 -2.52 67.11 -4.08
C PRO A 208 -3.58 67.87 -4.92
N LEU A 209 -4.78 68.01 -4.33
CA LEU A 209 -5.85 69.02 -4.56
C LEU A 209 -6.78 68.83 -5.77
N ILE A 210 -8.06 68.54 -5.50
CA ILE A 210 -9.20 69.48 -5.71
C ILE A 210 -10.55 68.80 -5.36
N VAL A 211 -11.20 69.42 -4.38
CA VAL A 211 -12.61 69.49 -3.99
C VAL A 211 -13.63 69.34 -5.15
N ARG A 212 -14.74 68.58 -4.97
CA ARG A 212 -16.16 69.07 -4.84
C ARG A 212 -17.24 68.01 -5.20
N PHE A 213 -18.10 67.70 -4.21
CA PHE A 213 -19.56 67.47 -4.25
C PHE A 213 -20.27 66.60 -5.31
N PHE A 214 -21.02 65.58 -4.86
CA PHE A 214 -22.51 65.46 -4.99
C PHE A 214 -23.03 64.30 -4.10
N ARG A 215 -23.67 64.56 -2.95
CA ARG A 215 -25.12 64.49 -2.68
C ARG A 215 -25.76 63.11 -2.87
N ILE A 216 -25.96 62.38 -1.76
CA ILE A 216 -26.89 61.24 -1.64
C ILE A 216 -28.04 61.72 -0.73
N GLY A 217 -29.26 61.59 -1.22
CA GLY A 217 -30.46 61.63 -0.40
C GLY A 217 -30.92 60.21 -0.09
N HIS A 218 -31.31 59.96 1.15
CA HIS A 218 -32.33 58.99 1.51
C HIS A 218 -32.85 59.34 2.90
N ASP A 219 -34.19 59.36 2.96
CA ASP A 219 -35.11 59.42 4.10
C ASP A 219 -35.39 60.79 4.75
#